data_AF-A0A258N1P7-F1
#
_entry.id   AF-A0A258N1P7-F1
#
_cell.length_a   1.000
_cell.length_b   1.000
_cell.length_c   1.000
_cell.angle_alpha   90.00
_cell.angle_beta   90.00
_cell.angle_gamma   90.00
#
_symmetry.space_group_name_H-M   'P 1'
#
loop_
_entity.id
_entity.type
_entity.pdbx_description
1 polymer ?
#
loop_
_entity_poly.entity_id
_entity_poly.type
_entity_poly.pdbx_seq_one_letter_code
_entity_poly.pdbx_strand_id
1 'polypeptide(L)'
;RLDGNDLIAMLADENYAVRLAAARRAPPASLVMALYDSEPDVRREVARRIALPHLVTMAGDPDPLVRLVVAERLSPERLTVLMKDTDMRVRFAVAERIGRAHLAALADDPVSEIRELALRRMIEDTGRDGSGR
;
A
#
# COMPACT_ATOMS: atom_id res chain seq x y z
N ARG A 1 25.43 -10.15 16.50
CA ARG A 1 24.18 -9.94 15.74
C ARG A 1 23.20 -9.32 16.71
N LEU A 2 22.61 -8.16 16.40
CA LEU A 2 21.59 -7.55 17.27
C LEU A 2 20.38 -8.48 17.36
N ASP A 3 19.81 -8.60 18.55
CA ASP A 3 18.60 -9.38 18.76
C ASP A 3 17.33 -8.56 18.52
N GLY A 4 16.16 -9.16 18.73
CA GLY A 4 14.88 -8.49 18.48
C GLY A 4 14.61 -7.30 19.39
N ASN A 5 15.10 -7.32 20.64
CA ASN A 5 14.86 -6.26 21.62
C ASN A 5 15.75 -5.05 21.36
N ASP A 6 17.01 -5.29 20.98
CA ASP A 6 17.93 -4.23 20.55
C ASP A 6 17.34 -3.43 19.38
N LEU A 7 16.76 -4.13 18.40
CA LEU A 7 16.14 -3.51 17.23
C LEU A 7 14.89 -2.70 17.58
N ILE A 8 14.14 -3.09 18.62
CA ILE A 8 12.97 -2.34 19.08
C ILE A 8 13.40 -1.01 19.69
N ALA A 9 14.44 -1.00 20.53
CA ALA A 9 14.95 0.24 21.12
C ALA A 9 15.45 1.22 20.03
N MET A 10 16.10 0.69 18.99
CA MET A 10 16.60 1.49 17.86
C MET A 10 15.48 2.12 16.99
N LEU A 11 14.22 1.70 17.12
CA LEU A 11 13.10 2.38 16.43
C LEU A 11 12.81 3.77 17.01
N ALA A 12 13.35 4.10 18.18
CA ALA A 12 13.20 5.41 18.81
C ALA A 12 14.48 6.27 18.72
N ASP A 13 15.49 5.83 17.96
CA ASP A 13 16.76 6.55 17.83
C ASP A 13 16.57 7.93 17.18
N GLU A 14 17.32 8.94 17.63
CA GLU A 14 17.24 10.29 17.08
C GLU A 14 17.63 10.33 15.59
N ASN A 15 18.58 9.47 15.18
CA ASN A 15 19.02 9.38 13.81
C ASN A 15 18.09 8.49 12.98
N TYR A 16 17.43 9.10 12.00
CA TYR A 16 16.50 8.36 11.14
C TYR A 16 17.14 7.22 10.35
N ALA A 17 18.43 7.28 10.03
CA ALA A 17 19.12 6.19 9.34
C ALA A 17 19.20 4.94 10.24
N VAL A 18 19.34 5.15 11.55
CA VAL A 18 19.31 4.08 12.56
C VAL A 18 17.90 3.50 12.67
N ARG A 19 16.88 4.37 12.76
CA ARG A 19 15.47 3.95 12.78
C ARG A 19 15.08 3.18 11.51
N LEU A 20 15.52 3.64 10.33
CA LEU A 20 15.30 2.94 9.06
C LEU A 20 15.97 1.56 9.07
N ALA A 21 17.23 1.48 9.49
CA ALA A 21 17.95 0.22 9.61
C ALA A 21 17.29 -0.73 10.62
N ALA A 22 16.72 -0.21 11.70
CA ALA A 22 15.91 -0.96 12.66
C ALA A 22 14.60 -1.44 12.03
N ALA A 23 13.84 -0.55 11.38
CA ALA A 23 12.58 -0.84 10.71
C ALA A 23 12.69 -1.87 9.59
N ARG A 24 13.88 -2.06 8.98
CA ARG A 24 14.16 -3.15 8.01
C ARG A 24 14.28 -4.54 8.64
N ARG A 25 14.65 -4.62 9.92
CA ARG A 25 15.07 -5.87 10.59
C ARG A 25 14.20 -6.24 11.78
N ALA A 26 13.56 -5.26 12.42
CA ALA A 26 12.71 -5.48 13.59
C ALA A 26 11.58 -6.48 13.26
N PRO A 27 11.10 -7.25 14.26
CA PRO A 27 9.95 -8.12 14.08
C PRO A 27 8.75 -7.35 13.50
N PRO A 28 8.00 -7.89 12.52
CA PRO A 28 6.87 -7.16 11.91
C PRO A 28 5.84 -6.63 12.92
N ALA A 29 5.63 -7.35 14.03
CA ALA A 29 4.72 -6.96 15.10
C ALA A 29 5.16 -5.68 15.84
N SER A 30 6.47 -5.37 15.90
CA SER A 30 6.96 -4.17 16.59
C SER A 30 6.95 -2.92 15.72
N LEU A 31 6.73 -3.05 14.40
CA LEU A 31 6.72 -1.91 13.48
C LEU A 31 5.58 -0.92 13.73
N VAL A 32 4.58 -1.30 14.53
CA VAL A 32 3.56 -0.38 15.05
C VAL A 32 4.17 0.80 15.81
N MET A 33 5.37 0.65 16.39
CA MET A 33 6.07 1.72 17.11
C MET A 33 6.62 2.82 16.18
N ALA A 34 6.82 2.51 14.90
CA ALA A 34 7.33 3.45 13.89
C ALA A 34 6.26 3.83 12.85
N LEU A 35 4.98 3.54 13.13
CA LEU A 35 3.86 3.80 12.23
C LEU A 35 3.76 5.27 11.80
N TYR A 36 4.06 6.16 12.74
CA TYR A 36 3.98 7.61 12.58
C TYR A 36 5.37 8.27 12.63
N ASP A 37 6.41 7.56 12.22
CA ASP A 37 7.77 8.12 12.17
C ASP A 37 7.79 9.44 11.37
N SER A 38 8.59 10.42 11.79
CA SER A 38 8.70 11.69 11.08
C SER A 38 9.18 11.51 9.64
N GLU A 39 10.04 10.50 9.40
CA GLU A 39 10.64 10.29 8.09
C GLU A 39 9.79 9.38 7.19
N PRO A 40 9.43 9.85 5.98
CA PRO A 40 8.64 9.06 5.04
C PRO A 40 9.36 7.78 4.61
N ASP A 41 10.68 7.76 4.58
CA ASP A 41 11.46 6.55 4.27
C ASP A 41 11.29 5.46 5.32
N VAL A 42 11.22 5.84 6.60
CA VAL A 42 10.95 4.89 7.69
C VAL A 42 9.50 4.41 7.60
N ARG A 43 8.54 5.32 7.44
CA ARG A 43 7.12 4.93 7.27
C ARG A 43 6.90 4.04 6.05
N ARG A 44 7.60 4.28 4.95
CA ARG A 44 7.56 3.43 3.75
C ARG A 44 8.11 2.02 4.03
N GLU A 45 9.18 1.90 4.80
CA GLU A 45 9.70 0.60 5.24
C GLU A 45 8.71 -0.12 6.18
N VAL A 46 8.09 0.63 7.09
CA VAL A 46 7.00 0.12 7.95
C VAL A 46 5.85 -0.38 7.10
N ALA A 47 5.37 0.41 6.13
CA ALA A 47 4.31 0.03 5.22
C ALA A 47 4.62 -1.21 4.39
N ARG A 48 5.89 -1.55 4.13
CA ARG A 48 6.27 -2.78 3.41
C ARG A 48 6.10 -4.03 4.27
N ARG A 49 6.23 -3.92 5.59
CA ARG A 49 6.44 -5.08 6.49
C ARG A 49 5.39 -5.22 7.58
N ILE A 50 4.70 -4.15 7.96
CA ILE A 50 3.72 -4.16 9.04
C ILE A 50 2.56 -5.11 8.72
N ALA A 51 1.95 -5.70 9.76
CA ALA A 51 0.81 -6.59 9.60
C ALA A 51 -0.39 -5.88 8.93
N LEU A 52 -1.15 -6.63 8.12
CA LEU A 52 -2.29 -6.13 7.34
C LEU A 52 -3.38 -5.38 8.15
N PRO A 53 -3.67 -5.73 9.43
CA PRO A 53 -4.61 -4.95 10.22
C PRO A 53 -4.17 -3.50 10.44
N HIS A 54 -2.87 -3.25 10.62
CA HIS A 54 -2.31 -1.91 10.82
C HIS A 54 -2.00 -1.18 9.52
N LEU A 55 -1.77 -1.91 8.43
CA LEU A 55 -1.45 -1.33 7.13
C LEU A 55 -2.53 -0.36 6.63
N VAL A 56 -3.82 -0.67 6.86
CA VAL A 56 -4.92 0.22 6.45
C VAL A 56 -4.84 1.60 7.09
N THR A 57 -4.31 1.72 8.31
CA THR A 57 -4.10 3.02 8.96
C THR A 57 -3.18 3.94 8.15
N MET A 58 -2.27 3.37 7.36
CA MET A 58 -1.32 4.11 6.53
C MET A 58 -1.91 4.55 5.18
N ALA A 59 -3.16 4.19 4.86
CA ALA A 59 -3.83 4.66 3.65
C ALA A 59 -4.04 6.19 3.62
N GLY A 60 -3.97 6.85 4.79
CA GLY A 60 -4.01 8.31 4.91
C GLY A 60 -2.64 8.97 5.09
N ASP A 61 -1.53 8.25 4.88
CA ASP A 61 -0.18 8.83 5.04
C ASP A 61 -0.02 10.06 4.13
N PRO A 62 0.61 11.16 4.59
CA PRO A 62 0.82 12.33 3.74
C PRO A 62 1.70 12.04 2.51
N ASP A 63 2.60 11.06 2.58
CA ASP A 63 3.51 10.72 1.49
C ASP A 63 2.86 9.71 0.50
N PRO A 64 2.74 10.06 -0.80
CA PRO A 64 2.13 9.18 -1.78
C PRO A 64 2.92 7.89 -2.03
N LEU A 65 4.24 7.86 -1.80
CA LEU A 65 5.04 6.64 -1.92
C LEU A 65 4.77 5.67 -0.78
N VAL A 66 4.36 6.16 0.40
CA VAL A 66 3.87 5.30 1.48
C VAL A 66 2.51 4.72 1.09
N ARG A 67 1.57 5.55 0.63
CA ARG A 67 0.24 5.11 0.17
C ARG A 67 0.31 4.15 -1.03
N LEU A 68 1.30 4.30 -1.89
CA LEU A 68 1.56 3.36 -3.00
C LEU A 68 1.91 1.96 -2.47
N VAL A 69 2.81 1.86 -1.48
CA VAL A 69 3.13 0.58 -0.84
C VAL A 69 1.89 -0.03 -0.15
N VAL A 70 1.02 0.81 0.41
CA VAL A 70 -0.27 0.36 0.96
C VAL A 70 -1.14 -0.26 -0.14
N ALA A 71 -1.32 0.42 -1.29
CA ALA A 71 -2.06 -0.11 -2.43
C ALA A 71 -1.48 -1.43 -2.97
N GLU A 72 -0.15 -1.54 -3.02
CA GLU A 72 0.53 -2.76 -3.48
C GLU A 72 0.32 -3.97 -2.54
N ARG A 73 -0.01 -3.73 -1.26
CA ARG A 73 -0.12 -4.79 -0.25
C ARG A 73 -1.54 -5.10 0.20
N LEU A 74 -2.47 -4.15 0.13
CA LEU A 74 -3.86 -4.39 0.50
C LEU A 74 -4.51 -5.44 -0.40
N SER A 75 -5.44 -6.21 0.16
CA SER A 75 -6.25 -7.15 -0.63
C SER A 75 -7.16 -6.38 -1.59
N PRO A 76 -7.53 -6.95 -2.74
CA PRO A 76 -8.41 -6.32 -3.73
C PRO A 76 -9.67 -5.66 -3.15
N GLU A 77 -10.27 -6.26 -2.13
CA GLU A 77 -11.52 -5.81 -1.49
C GLU A 77 -11.31 -4.56 -0.64
N ARG A 78 -10.08 -4.35 -0.14
CA ARG A 78 -9.74 -3.21 0.73
C ARG A 78 -9.17 -2.01 -0.05
N LEU A 79 -8.93 -2.15 -1.36
CA LEU A 79 -8.37 -1.07 -2.19
C LEU A 79 -9.34 0.08 -2.44
N THR A 80 -10.63 -0.08 -2.12
CA THR A 80 -11.64 0.97 -2.24
C THR A 80 -11.27 2.24 -1.49
N VAL A 81 -10.53 2.12 -0.38
CA VAL A 81 -10.08 3.26 0.44
C VAL A 81 -9.08 4.18 -0.29
N LEU A 82 -8.42 3.70 -1.35
CA LEU A 82 -7.42 4.44 -2.14
C LEU A 82 -7.89 4.78 -3.56
N MET A 83 -9.12 4.45 -3.95
CA MET A 83 -9.62 4.67 -5.32
C MET A 83 -9.60 6.14 -5.77
N LYS A 84 -9.73 7.07 -4.81
CA LYS A 84 -9.76 8.51 -5.06
C LYS A 84 -8.48 9.20 -4.59
N ASP A 85 -7.38 8.46 -4.46
CA ASP A 85 -6.10 9.03 -4.06
C ASP A 85 -5.71 10.19 -4.97
N THR A 86 -5.13 11.25 -4.41
CA THR A 86 -4.71 12.41 -5.19
C THR A 86 -3.54 12.09 -6.12
N ASP A 87 -2.71 11.09 -5.78
CA ASP A 87 -1.60 10.66 -6.59
C ASP A 87 -2.01 9.58 -7.60
N MET A 88 -1.76 9.86 -8.89
CA MET A 88 -2.12 8.94 -9.97
C MET A 88 -1.44 7.57 -9.87
N ARG A 89 -0.24 7.47 -9.27
CA ARG A 89 0.50 6.20 -9.15
C ARG A 89 -0.22 5.27 -8.18
N VAL A 90 -0.78 5.82 -7.10
CA VAL A 90 -1.59 5.07 -6.15
C VAL A 90 -2.88 4.59 -6.83
N ARG A 91 -3.58 5.48 -7.55
CA ARG A 91 -4.80 5.09 -8.30
C ARG A 91 -4.52 4.06 -9.39
N PHE A 92 -3.36 4.12 -10.05
CA PHE A 92 -2.94 3.11 -11.02
C PHE A 92 -2.74 1.74 -10.36
N ALA A 93 -2.00 1.68 -9.25
CA ALA A 93 -1.82 0.43 -8.47
C ALA A 93 -3.16 -0.13 -7.95
N VAL A 94 -4.10 0.75 -7.59
CA VAL A 94 -5.49 0.35 -7.28
C VAL A 94 -6.16 -0.26 -8.52
N ALA A 95 -6.10 0.40 -9.67
CA ALA A 95 -6.71 -0.07 -10.92
C ALA A 95 -6.16 -1.42 -11.39
N GLU A 96 -4.90 -1.74 -11.12
CA GLU A 96 -4.30 -3.04 -11.44
C GLU A 96 -4.95 -4.20 -10.67
N ARG A 97 -5.45 -3.94 -9.46
CA ARG A 97 -5.77 -5.02 -8.49
C ARG A 97 -7.16 -4.97 -7.90
N ILE A 98 -7.86 -3.85 -7.96
CA ILE A 98 -9.16 -3.71 -7.30
C ILE A 98 -10.16 -4.74 -7.84
N GLY A 99 -11.10 -5.14 -6.98
CA GLY A 99 -12.18 -6.03 -7.36
C GLY A 99 -13.01 -5.47 -8.52
N ARG A 100 -13.47 -6.37 -9.40
CA ARG A 100 -14.20 -6.05 -10.64
C ARG A 100 -15.35 -5.08 -10.46
N ALA A 101 -16.11 -5.23 -9.37
CA ALA A 101 -17.27 -4.39 -9.06
C ALA A 101 -16.94 -2.88 -9.00
N HIS A 102 -15.67 -2.52 -8.86
CA HIS A 102 -15.21 -1.14 -8.76
C HIS A 102 -14.49 -0.62 -10.01
N LEU A 103 -14.23 -1.46 -11.01
CA LEU A 103 -13.50 -1.05 -12.23
C LEU A 103 -14.24 0.04 -13.01
N ALA A 104 -15.58 -0.02 -13.05
CA ALA A 104 -16.39 0.99 -13.74
C ALA A 104 -16.12 2.41 -13.22
N ALA A 105 -15.85 2.59 -11.92
CA ALA A 105 -15.55 3.91 -11.36
C ALA A 105 -14.17 4.45 -11.79
N LEU A 106 -13.22 3.57 -12.16
CA LEU A 106 -11.89 3.95 -12.63
C LEU A 106 -11.85 4.16 -14.15
N ALA A 107 -12.88 3.72 -14.88
CA ALA A 107 -13.04 4.00 -16.31
C ALA A 107 -13.26 5.49 -16.60
N ASP A 108 -13.63 6.29 -15.59
CA ASP A 108 -13.81 7.74 -15.66
C ASP A 108 -12.63 8.53 -15.03
N ASP A 109 -11.50 7.89 -14.69
CA ASP A 109 -10.34 8.57 -14.10
C ASP A 109 -9.82 9.69 -15.02
N PRO A 110 -9.37 10.85 -14.50
CA PRO A 110 -8.77 11.89 -15.33
C PRO A 110 -7.53 11.41 -16.12
N VAL A 111 -6.82 10.40 -15.64
CA VAL A 111 -5.62 9.84 -16.30
C VAL A 111 -6.01 8.73 -17.28
N SER A 112 -5.63 8.89 -18.55
CA SER A 112 -5.94 7.97 -19.66
C SER A 112 -5.52 6.53 -19.38
N GLU A 113 -4.31 6.34 -18.88
CA GLU A 113 -3.69 5.06 -18.64
C GLU A 113 -4.47 4.25 -17.59
N ILE A 114 -5.08 4.94 -16.62
CA ILE A 114 -5.95 4.33 -15.61
C ILE A 114 -7.29 3.93 -16.23
N ARG A 115 -7.90 4.79 -17.04
CA ARG A 115 -9.16 4.47 -17.75
C ARG A 115 -8.97 3.25 -18.65
N GLU A 116 -7.92 3.24 -19.46
CA GLU A 116 -7.61 2.16 -20.39
C GLU A 116 -7.36 0.84 -19.66
N LEU A 117 -6.62 0.87 -18.54
CA LEU A 117 -6.40 -0.30 -17.70
C LEU A 117 -7.72 -0.83 -17.11
N ALA A 118 -8.57 0.06 -16.59
CA ALA A 118 -9.85 -0.32 -16.02
C ALA A 118 -10.77 -0.98 -17.06
N LEU A 119 -10.91 -0.35 -18.23
CA LEU A 119 -11.71 -0.87 -19.35
C LEU A 119 -11.19 -2.22 -19.85
N ARG A 120 -9.86 -2.38 -19.98
CA ARG A 120 -9.23 -3.63 -20.37
C ARG A 120 -9.57 -4.76 -19.40
N ARG A 121 -9.41 -4.52 -18.09
CA ARG A 121 -9.74 -5.51 -17.05
C ARG A 121 -11.23 -5.86 -17.05
N MET A 122 -12.12 -4.91 -17.30
CA MET A 122 -13.56 -5.18 -17.41
C MET A 122 -13.86 -6.17 -18.55
N ILE A 123 -13.20 -6.04 -19.70
CA ILE A 123 -13.35 -6.96 -20.83
C ILE A 123 -12.81 -8.35 -20.47
N GLU A 124 -11.60 -8.42 -19.93
CA GLU A 124 -10.94 -9.69 -19.56
C GLU A 124 -11.76 -10.49 -18.53
N ASP A 125 -12.36 -9.81 -17.56
CA ASP A 125 -13.17 -10.46 -16.55
C ASP A 125 -14.51 -11.00 -17.12
N THR A 126 -15.11 -10.33 -18.11
CA THR A 126 -16.32 -10.84 -18.79
C THR A 126 -16.08 -12.14 -19.56
N GLY A 127 -14.86 -12.35 -20.05
CA GLY A 127 -14.48 -13.59 -20.75
C GLY A 127 -14.29 -14.80 -19.82
N ARG A 128 -14.00 -14.58 -18.53
CA ARG A 128 -13.80 -15.65 -17.54
C ARG A 128 -15.11 -16.21 -16.97
N ASP A 129 -16.16 -15.40 -16.92
CA ASP A 129 -17.48 -15.86 -16.45
C ASP A 129 -18.24 -16.68 -17.51
N GLY A 130 -17.80 -16.62 -18.78
CA GLY A 130 -18.44 -17.28 -19.91
C GLY A 130 -17.92 -18.69 -20.24
N SER A 131 -16.79 -19.12 -19.67
CA SER A 131 -16.12 -20.40 -19.99
C SER A 131 -16.44 -21.55 -19.03
N GLY A 132 -17.37 -21.34 -18.08
CA GLY A 132 -17.76 -22.33 -17.08
C GLY A 132 -19.11 -23.02 -17.32
N ARG A 133 -19.60 -23.09 -18.56
CA ARG A 133 -20.80 -23.88 -18.91
C ARG A 133 -20.44 -25.21 -19.55
#